data_AF-A0A9Q9MTE1-F1
#
_entry.id   AF-A0A9Q9MTE1-F1
#
_cell.length_a   1.000
_cell.length_b   1.000
_cell.length_c   1.000
_cell.angle_alpha   90.00
_cell.angle_beta   90.00
_cell.angle_gamma   90.00
#
_symmetry.space_group_name_H-M   'P 1'
#
loop_
_entity.id
_entity.type
_entity.pdbx_description
1 polymer ?
#
loop_
_entity_poly.entity_id
_entity_poly.type
_entity_poly.pdbx_seq_one_letter_code
_entity_poly.pdbx_strand_id
1 'polypeptide(L)'
;MSVRECSSTPIAIDGRCFTYVFPCQWEDHCKIGFSRDPLGRIGSLHPRWFEFFDLERGVLVEAERERDARDLELQLRRPVLAHNAPAPMAIRAAAGGHTEWFRGVGEALENAVAALQRHGYRVFVLRDWLQASMAQRIDRLYDWAAVQLSADELDGLTGPTPAQRALGDVLDGYRALDLPVQAHLPEHIWAWHCRNSYALLPAR
;
A
#
# COMPACT_ATOMS: atom_id res chain seq x y z
N MET A 1 -2.88 3.05 33.62
CA MET A 1 -2.12 2.32 32.58
C MET A 1 -2.98 1.14 32.15
N SER A 2 -3.60 1.22 30.97
CA SER A 2 -4.44 0.15 30.43
C SER A 2 -3.70 -0.46 29.26
N VAL A 3 -3.20 -1.68 29.45
CA VAL A 3 -2.70 -2.52 28.36
C VAL A 3 -3.87 -2.74 27.43
N ARG A 4 -3.79 -2.18 26.21
CA ARG A 4 -4.70 -2.54 25.13
C ARG A 4 -4.37 -3.99 24.79
N GLU A 5 -5.25 -4.92 25.15
CA GLU A 5 -5.24 -6.27 24.59
C GLU A 5 -5.40 -6.12 23.08
N CYS A 6 -4.29 -6.28 22.36
CA CYS A 6 -4.31 -6.45 20.92
C CYS A 6 -4.88 -7.84 20.68
N SER A 7 -6.20 -7.93 20.52
CA SER A 7 -6.83 -9.13 19.97
C SER A 7 -6.30 -9.29 18.54
N SER A 8 -5.16 -9.97 18.40
CA SER A 8 -4.46 -10.18 17.13
C SER A 8 -5.23 -11.21 16.32
N THR A 9 -6.35 -10.79 15.78
CA THR A 9 -7.05 -11.53 14.75
C THR A 9 -6.06 -11.72 13.60
N PRO A 10 -5.76 -12.97 13.19
CA PRO A 10 -4.75 -13.20 12.16
C PRO A 10 -5.15 -12.49 10.87
N ILE A 11 -4.20 -11.73 10.32
CA ILE A 11 -4.37 -10.98 9.08
C ILE A 11 -4.42 -11.99 7.93
N ALA A 12 -5.57 -12.05 7.25
CA ALA A 12 -5.73 -12.89 6.07
C ALA A 12 -5.17 -12.16 4.85
N ILE A 13 -4.25 -12.79 4.12
CA ILE A 13 -3.58 -12.17 2.97
C ILE A 13 -3.58 -13.04 1.70
N ASP A 14 -4.08 -14.27 1.77
CA ASP A 14 -4.18 -15.22 0.66
C ASP A 14 -5.62 -15.65 0.37
N GLY A 15 -5.89 -16.04 -0.88
CA GLY A 15 -7.16 -16.68 -1.27
C GLY A 15 -8.45 -15.85 -1.12
N ARG A 16 -8.36 -14.61 -0.62
CA ARG A 16 -9.50 -13.71 -0.33
C ARG A 16 -9.56 -12.53 -1.30
N CYS A 17 -10.72 -11.87 -1.32
CA CYS A 17 -10.92 -10.58 -1.97
C CYS A 17 -11.04 -9.48 -0.91
N PHE A 18 -10.66 -8.26 -1.24
CA PHE A 18 -10.75 -7.13 -0.32
C PHE A 18 -11.39 -5.94 -1.01
N THR A 19 -12.36 -5.33 -0.35
CA THR A 19 -12.76 -3.96 -0.65
C THR A 19 -11.81 -3.01 0.06
N TYR A 20 -11.22 -2.09 -0.66
CA TYR A 20 -10.22 -1.17 -0.13
C TYR A 20 -10.72 0.28 -0.12
N VAL A 21 -10.24 1.01 0.88
CA VAL A 21 -10.36 2.47 0.99
C VAL A 21 -8.94 3.00 1.17
N PHE A 22 -8.44 3.71 0.16
CA PHE A 22 -7.09 4.29 0.11
C PHE A 22 -7.18 5.82 0.18
N PRO A 23 -7.16 6.41 1.38
CA PRO A 23 -7.07 7.86 1.56
C PRO A 23 -5.67 8.37 1.20
N CYS A 24 -5.58 9.57 0.65
CA CYS A 24 -4.31 10.27 0.42
C CYS A 24 -3.83 10.92 1.74
N GLN A 25 -2.51 10.98 1.94
CA GLN A 25 -1.91 11.55 3.16
C GLN A 25 -2.06 13.08 3.26
N TRP A 26 -1.94 13.78 2.13
CA TRP A 26 -1.85 15.26 2.09
C TRP A 26 -3.03 15.93 1.41
N GLU A 27 -3.94 15.14 0.86
CA GLU A 27 -5.12 15.62 0.17
C GLU A 27 -6.34 14.90 0.73
N ASP A 28 -7.47 15.58 0.75
CA ASP A 28 -8.75 15.00 1.18
C ASP A 28 -9.36 14.07 0.12
N HIS A 29 -8.53 13.39 -0.68
CA HIS A 29 -8.93 12.42 -1.68
C HIS A 29 -8.91 11.02 -1.10
N CYS A 30 -9.81 10.18 -1.60
CA CYS A 30 -9.82 8.76 -1.29
C CYS A 30 -10.20 7.95 -2.53
N LYS A 31 -9.50 6.84 -2.75
CA LYS A 31 -9.87 5.82 -3.73
C LYS A 31 -10.62 4.69 -3.04
N ILE A 32 -11.76 4.30 -3.60
CA ILE A 32 -12.50 3.10 -3.18
C ILE A 32 -12.50 2.10 -4.32
N GLY A 33 -12.28 0.82 -4.03
CA GLY A 33 -12.34 -0.25 -5.03
C GLY A 33 -12.27 -1.63 -4.38
N PHE A 34 -12.04 -2.67 -5.17
CA PHE A 34 -11.73 -4.00 -4.64
C PHE A 34 -10.60 -4.69 -5.41
N SER A 35 -9.91 -5.63 -4.76
CA SER A 35 -8.83 -6.42 -5.36
C SER A 35 -8.61 -7.73 -4.58
N ARG A 36 -8.09 -8.77 -5.25
CA ARG A 36 -7.48 -9.94 -4.59
C ARG A 36 -6.05 -9.68 -4.13
N ASP A 37 -5.40 -8.68 -4.75
CA ASP A 37 -4.05 -8.24 -4.42
C ASP A 37 -4.04 -6.74 -4.13
N PRO A 38 -4.39 -6.32 -2.89
CA PRO A 38 -4.29 -4.92 -2.47
C PRO A 38 -2.88 -4.33 -2.61
N LEU A 39 -1.82 -5.12 -2.37
CA LEU A 39 -0.43 -4.66 -2.49
C LEU A 39 -0.06 -4.33 -3.95
N GLY A 40 -0.35 -5.24 -4.89
CA GLY A 40 -0.17 -4.96 -6.31
C GLY A 40 -1.06 -3.81 -6.78
N ARG A 41 -2.28 -3.70 -6.25
CA ARG A 41 -3.21 -2.63 -6.61
C ARG A 41 -2.70 -1.26 -6.17
N ILE A 42 -2.28 -1.08 -4.93
CA ILE A 42 -1.81 0.21 -4.42
C ILE A 42 -0.51 0.66 -5.14
N GLY A 43 0.40 -0.28 -5.41
CA GLY A 43 1.61 -0.03 -6.20
C GLY A 43 1.35 0.33 -7.66
N SER A 44 0.26 -0.20 -8.25
CA SER A 44 -0.16 0.18 -9.61
C SER A 44 -0.66 1.62 -9.70
N LEU A 45 -1.23 2.16 -8.60
CA LEU A 45 -1.73 3.52 -8.52
C LEU A 45 -0.60 4.55 -8.37
N HIS A 46 0.36 4.27 -7.48
CA HIS A 46 1.49 5.15 -7.21
C HIS A 46 2.74 4.33 -6.82
N PRO A 47 3.93 4.59 -7.41
CA PRO A 47 5.14 3.84 -7.08
C PRO A 47 5.58 4.03 -5.63
N ARG A 48 5.52 5.28 -5.14
CA ARG A 48 5.77 5.65 -3.75
C ARG A 48 4.48 5.66 -2.95
N TRP A 49 3.69 4.60 -3.05
CA TRP A 49 2.37 4.50 -2.42
C TRP A 49 2.44 4.73 -0.90
N PHE A 50 3.55 4.36 -0.27
CA PHE A 50 3.81 4.49 1.17
C PHE A 50 3.98 5.95 1.65
N GLU A 51 4.25 6.90 0.74
CA GLU A 51 4.28 8.34 1.05
C GLU A 51 3.00 9.05 0.60
N PHE A 52 2.34 8.51 -0.43
CA PHE A 52 1.20 9.15 -1.06
C PHE A 52 -0.12 8.84 -0.33
N PHE A 53 -0.31 7.60 0.11
CA PHE A 53 -1.51 7.16 0.80
C PHE A 53 -1.32 7.18 2.32
N ASP A 54 -2.37 7.53 3.04
CA ASP A 54 -2.43 7.41 4.49
C ASP A 54 -2.71 5.94 4.84
N LEU A 55 -1.66 5.23 5.24
CA LEU A 55 -1.72 3.80 5.53
C LEU A 55 -2.39 3.49 6.88
N GLU A 56 -2.41 4.47 7.80
CA GLU A 56 -3.02 4.33 9.13
C GLU A 56 -4.54 4.50 9.06
N ARG A 57 -5.02 5.39 8.18
CA ARG A 57 -6.45 5.60 7.92
C ARG A 57 -6.98 4.73 6.80
N GLY A 58 -6.11 4.19 5.96
CA GLY A 58 -6.48 3.23 4.94
C GLY A 58 -7.01 1.93 5.57
N VAL A 59 -7.98 1.32 4.91
CA VAL A 59 -8.60 0.08 5.40
C VAL A 59 -8.89 -0.91 4.28
N LEU A 60 -8.94 -2.19 4.67
CA LEU A 60 -9.37 -3.30 3.83
C LEU A 60 -10.50 -4.05 4.54
N VAL A 61 -11.60 -4.29 3.83
CA VAL A 61 -12.71 -5.13 4.29
C VAL A 61 -12.60 -6.49 3.61
N GLU A 62 -12.44 -7.55 4.39
CA GLU A 62 -12.32 -8.93 3.88
C GLU A 62 -13.63 -9.41 3.28
N ALA A 63 -13.52 -10.05 2.12
CA ALA A 63 -14.60 -10.75 1.43
C ALA A 63 -14.13 -12.12 0.95
N GLU A 64 -15.02 -13.11 1.00
CA GLU A 64 -14.67 -14.47 0.58
C GLU A 64 -14.63 -14.60 -0.95
N ARG A 65 -15.44 -13.82 -1.66
CA ARG A 65 -15.60 -13.88 -3.12
C ARG A 65 -15.54 -12.49 -3.72
N GLU A 66 -15.18 -12.42 -4.99
CA GLU A 66 -15.15 -11.14 -5.74
C GLU A 66 -16.52 -10.46 -5.79
N ARG A 67 -17.59 -11.24 -5.91
CA ARG A 67 -18.96 -10.70 -5.89
C ARG A 67 -19.23 -9.97 -4.59
N ASP A 68 -18.87 -10.57 -3.46
CA ASP A 68 -19.10 -9.97 -2.14
C ASP A 68 -18.24 -8.71 -1.96
N ALA A 69 -16.99 -8.73 -2.44
CA ALA A 69 -16.12 -7.56 -2.43
C ALA A 69 -16.68 -6.41 -3.30
N ARG A 70 -17.29 -6.74 -4.44
CA ARG A 70 -17.95 -5.76 -5.32
C ARG A 70 -19.22 -5.21 -4.68
N ASP A 71 -20.01 -6.03 -4.01
CA ASP A 71 -21.22 -5.58 -3.31
C ASP A 71 -20.86 -4.64 -2.15
N LEU A 72 -19.81 -4.97 -1.38
CA LEU A 72 -19.24 -4.10 -0.35
C LEU A 72 -18.70 -2.78 -0.91
N GLU A 73 -18.00 -2.84 -2.03
CA GLU A 73 -17.48 -1.66 -2.73
C GLU A 73 -18.63 -0.72 -3.15
N LEU A 74 -19.69 -1.27 -3.74
CA LEU A 74 -20.89 -0.51 -4.09
C LEU A 74 -21.57 0.07 -2.85
N GLN A 75 -21.63 -0.69 -1.75
CA GLN A 75 -22.21 -0.23 -0.49
C GLN A 75 -21.43 0.95 0.09
N LEU A 76 -20.10 0.95 0.02
CA LEU A 76 -19.26 2.07 0.47
C LEU A 76 -19.34 3.28 -0.47
N ARG A 77 -19.44 3.06 -1.78
CA ARG A 77 -19.45 4.14 -2.79
C ARG A 77 -20.78 4.88 -2.88
N ARG A 78 -21.91 4.16 -2.82
CA ARG A 78 -23.26 4.74 -3.06
C ARG A 78 -23.55 5.99 -2.22
N PRO A 79 -23.28 6.03 -0.90
CA PRO A 79 -23.54 7.21 -0.08
C PRO A 79 -22.71 8.44 -0.48
N VAL A 80 -21.56 8.24 -1.12
CA VAL A 80 -20.58 9.30 -1.41
C VAL A 80 -20.48 9.65 -2.90
N LEU A 81 -21.39 9.15 -3.75
CA LEU A 81 -21.34 9.40 -5.20
C LEU A 81 -21.35 10.88 -5.57
N ALA A 82 -22.05 11.72 -4.81
CA ALA A 82 -22.10 13.16 -5.01
C ALA A 82 -20.75 13.86 -4.79
N HIS A 83 -19.81 13.18 -4.13
CA HIS A 83 -18.46 13.67 -3.83
C HIS A 83 -17.41 13.16 -4.82
N ASN A 84 -17.84 12.59 -5.95
CA ASN A 84 -16.91 12.10 -6.97
C ASN A 84 -15.98 13.23 -7.44
N ALA A 85 -14.69 12.93 -7.49
CA ALA A 85 -13.65 13.86 -7.88
C ALA A 85 -12.76 13.23 -8.96
N PRO A 86 -12.07 14.05 -9.77
CA PRO A 86 -10.99 13.53 -10.61
C PRO A 86 -9.88 12.93 -9.75
N ALA A 87 -9.13 11.99 -10.32
CA ALA A 87 -7.94 11.45 -9.68
C ALA A 87 -6.89 12.56 -9.43
N PRO A 88 -6.13 12.50 -8.31
CA PRO A 88 -4.97 13.35 -8.12
C PRO A 88 -3.96 13.24 -9.28
N MET A 89 -3.27 14.33 -9.59
CA MET A 89 -2.34 14.40 -10.74
C MET A 89 -1.21 13.37 -10.68
N ALA A 90 -0.78 12.98 -9.48
CA ALA A 90 0.29 12.01 -9.27
C ALA A 90 -0.13 10.56 -9.58
N ILE A 91 -1.43 10.28 -9.71
CA ILE A 91 -1.94 8.93 -9.96
C ILE A 91 -1.69 8.51 -11.41
N ARG A 92 -1.19 7.28 -11.58
CA ARG A 92 -0.95 6.70 -12.89
C ARG A 92 -2.25 6.38 -13.62
N ALA A 93 -2.33 6.82 -14.87
CA ALA A 93 -3.48 6.63 -15.74
C ALA A 93 -3.77 5.17 -16.12
N ALA A 94 -2.70 4.40 -16.36
CA ALA A 94 -2.76 3.12 -17.08
C ALA A 94 -3.46 1.97 -16.33
N ALA A 95 -3.78 2.11 -15.04
CA ALA A 95 -4.26 1.03 -14.19
C ALA A 95 -5.76 1.10 -13.83
N GLY A 96 -6.59 1.83 -14.59
CA GLY A 96 -7.98 2.10 -14.16
C GLY A 96 -8.01 2.92 -12.86
N GLY A 97 -7.00 3.75 -12.66
CA GLY A 97 -6.83 4.63 -11.50
C GLY A 97 -7.53 5.98 -11.68
N HIS A 98 -8.37 6.17 -12.69
CA HIS A 98 -9.01 7.47 -12.95
C HIS A 98 -10.39 7.63 -12.32
N THR A 99 -11.07 6.53 -12.04
CA THR A 99 -12.45 6.51 -11.57
C THR A 99 -12.50 6.19 -10.09
N GLU A 100 -13.62 6.51 -9.45
CA GLU A 100 -13.90 6.12 -8.04
C GLU A 100 -12.99 6.82 -7.02
N TRP A 101 -12.58 8.04 -7.37
CA TRP A 101 -12.02 9.00 -6.43
C TRP A 101 -13.13 9.86 -5.87
N PHE A 102 -13.00 10.19 -4.60
CA PHE A 102 -13.94 11.00 -3.85
C PHE A 102 -13.17 12.01 -3.01
N ARG A 103 -13.76 13.19 -2.78
CA ARG A 103 -13.15 14.24 -1.94
C ARG A 103 -14.08 14.66 -0.79
N GLY A 104 -13.55 14.83 0.42
CA GLY A 104 -14.34 15.28 1.57
C GLY A 104 -15.25 14.22 2.15
N VAL A 105 -14.81 12.96 2.10
CA VAL A 105 -15.62 11.80 2.49
C VAL A 105 -15.04 10.98 3.63
N GLY A 106 -13.92 11.43 4.22
CA GLY A 106 -13.18 10.67 5.24
C GLY A 106 -14.07 10.18 6.39
N GLU A 107 -14.77 11.10 7.06
CA GLU A 107 -15.66 10.78 8.19
C GLU A 107 -16.82 9.86 7.77
N ALA A 108 -17.42 10.10 6.60
CA ALA A 108 -18.52 9.28 6.09
C ALA A 108 -18.06 7.84 5.83
N LEU A 109 -16.85 7.65 5.30
CA LEU A 109 -16.26 6.34 5.06
C LEU A 109 -15.83 5.65 6.35
N GLU A 110 -15.23 6.37 7.29
CA GLU A 110 -14.89 5.83 8.62
C GLU A 110 -16.15 5.29 9.32
N ASN A 111 -17.25 6.04 9.30
CA ASN A 111 -18.53 5.61 9.86
C ASN A 111 -19.12 4.39 9.12
N ALA A 112 -19.05 4.36 7.79
CA ALA A 112 -19.54 3.24 6.98
C ALA A 112 -18.73 1.96 7.22
N VAL A 113 -17.40 2.07 7.33
CA VAL A 113 -16.51 0.93 7.64
C VAL A 113 -16.75 0.44 9.06
N ALA A 114 -16.87 1.34 10.04
CA ALA A 114 -17.22 0.97 11.41
C ALA A 114 -18.58 0.26 11.49
N ALA A 115 -19.54 0.64 10.63
CA ALA A 115 -20.79 -0.09 10.49
C ALA A 115 -20.57 -1.50 9.95
N LEU A 116 -19.79 -1.69 8.89
CA LEU A 116 -19.47 -3.03 8.37
C LEU A 116 -18.82 -3.91 9.44
N GLN A 117 -17.87 -3.37 10.20
CA GLN A 117 -17.23 -4.10 11.29
C GLN A 117 -18.24 -4.55 12.37
N ARG A 118 -19.19 -3.68 12.74
CA ARG A 118 -20.30 -4.04 13.65
C ARG A 118 -21.24 -5.12 13.09
N HIS A 119 -21.33 -5.24 11.78
CA HIS A 119 -22.09 -6.30 11.11
C HIS A 119 -21.28 -7.60 10.93
N GLY A 120 -20.07 -7.68 11.49
CA GLY A 120 -19.25 -8.89 11.51
C GLY A 120 -18.24 -9.01 10.38
N TYR A 121 -18.11 -8.00 9.51
CA TYR A 121 -17.04 -7.99 8.52
C TYR A 121 -15.68 -7.80 9.19
N ARG A 122 -14.67 -8.56 8.75
CA ARG A 122 -13.29 -8.37 9.19
C ARG A 122 -12.73 -7.16 8.45
N VAL A 123 -12.23 -6.20 9.22
CA VAL A 123 -11.61 -4.97 8.73
C VAL A 123 -10.17 -4.93 9.20
N PHE A 124 -9.26 -4.65 8.29
CA PHE A 124 -7.83 -4.50 8.56
C PHE A 124 -7.40 -3.07 8.30
N VAL A 125 -6.55 -2.54 9.18
CA VAL A 125 -5.78 -1.31 8.90
C VAL A 125 -4.83 -1.62 7.73
N LEU A 126 -4.76 -0.70 6.77
CA LEU A 126 -4.01 -0.91 5.54
C LEU A 126 -2.52 -1.12 5.80
N ARG A 127 -1.92 -0.33 6.70
CA ARG A 127 -0.53 -0.48 7.11
C ARG A 127 -0.23 -1.90 7.60
N ASP A 128 -1.01 -2.39 8.55
CA ASP A 128 -0.81 -3.71 9.17
C ASP A 128 -0.97 -4.83 8.13
N TRP A 129 -1.96 -4.71 7.25
CA TRP A 129 -2.17 -5.70 6.20
C TRP A 129 -1.02 -5.69 5.18
N LEU A 130 -0.56 -4.51 4.74
CA LEU A 130 0.56 -4.39 3.81
C LEU A 130 1.85 -4.91 4.45
N GLN A 131 2.08 -4.62 5.73
CA GLN A 131 3.22 -5.13 6.49
C GLN A 131 3.22 -6.66 6.49
N ALA A 132 2.09 -7.30 6.83
CA ALA A 132 1.99 -8.76 6.84
C ALA A 132 2.17 -9.35 5.43
N SER A 133 1.60 -8.69 4.42
CA SER A 133 1.70 -9.08 3.01
C SER A 133 3.15 -9.02 2.51
N MET A 134 3.87 -7.94 2.82
CA MET A 134 5.27 -7.78 2.43
C MET A 134 6.19 -8.68 3.25
N ALA A 135 5.92 -8.89 4.53
CA ALA A 135 6.66 -9.83 5.38
C ALA A 135 6.65 -11.26 4.80
N GLN A 136 5.52 -11.74 4.27
CA GLN A 136 5.48 -13.06 3.60
C GLN A 136 6.31 -13.16 2.32
N ARG A 137 6.66 -12.01 1.72
CA ARG A 137 7.44 -11.95 0.48
C ARG A 137 8.93 -11.63 0.74
N ILE A 138 9.30 -11.26 1.97
CA ILE A 138 10.63 -10.75 2.29
C ILE A 138 11.74 -11.78 2.06
N ASP A 139 11.46 -13.08 2.27
CA ASP A 139 12.44 -14.14 2.03
C ASP A 139 12.84 -14.27 0.56
N ARG A 140 11.96 -13.84 -0.37
CA ARG A 140 12.24 -13.84 -1.82
C ARG A 140 12.92 -12.55 -2.28
N LEU A 141 13.07 -11.56 -1.38
CA LEU A 141 13.62 -10.26 -1.71
C LEU A 141 15.06 -10.35 -2.20
N TYR A 142 15.86 -11.25 -1.61
CA TYR A 142 17.26 -11.44 -1.97
C TYR A 142 17.43 -11.80 -3.45
N ASP A 143 16.81 -12.91 -3.87
CA ASP A 143 16.92 -13.41 -5.25
C ASP A 143 16.34 -12.42 -6.25
N TRP A 144 15.22 -11.79 -5.89
CA TRP A 144 14.60 -10.78 -6.73
C TRP A 144 15.50 -9.56 -6.92
N ALA A 145 16.06 -9.00 -5.83
CA ALA A 145 16.88 -7.80 -5.88
C ALA A 145 18.21 -8.02 -6.61
N ALA A 146 18.82 -9.20 -6.46
CA ALA A 146 20.10 -9.56 -7.07
C ALA A 146 20.10 -9.51 -8.62
N VAL A 147 18.93 -9.58 -9.26
CA VAL A 147 18.80 -9.58 -10.72
C VAL A 147 18.18 -8.31 -11.27
N GLN A 148 17.89 -7.30 -10.44
CA GLN A 148 17.22 -6.07 -10.91
C GLN A 148 18.18 -5.09 -11.60
N LEU A 149 19.45 -5.04 -11.18
CA LEU A 149 20.43 -4.06 -11.66
C LEU A 149 21.65 -4.74 -12.26
N SER A 150 22.16 -4.17 -13.35
CA SER A 150 23.45 -4.54 -13.93
C SER A 150 24.63 -4.02 -13.08
N ALA A 151 25.83 -4.56 -13.30
CA ALA A 151 27.04 -4.09 -12.62
C ALA A 151 27.29 -2.58 -12.88
N ASP A 152 27.12 -2.14 -14.13
CA ASP A 152 27.29 -0.73 -14.51
C ASP A 152 26.28 0.20 -13.78
N GLU A 153 25.05 -0.27 -13.55
CA GLU A 153 24.05 0.46 -12.75
C GLU A 153 24.40 0.51 -11.26
N LEU A 154 25.03 -0.53 -10.71
CA LEU A 154 25.45 -0.56 -9.31
C LEU A 154 26.68 0.32 -9.05
N ASP A 155 27.60 0.35 -10.01
CA ASP A 155 28.83 1.12 -9.99
C ASP A 155 28.60 2.60 -10.35
N GLY A 156 27.38 2.98 -10.72
CA GLY A 156 27.03 4.36 -11.08
C GLY A 156 27.65 4.81 -12.41
N LEU A 157 28.05 3.86 -13.26
CA LEU A 157 28.56 4.11 -14.60
C LEU A 157 27.43 4.46 -15.57
N THR A 158 26.19 4.10 -15.21
CA THR A 158 24.98 4.61 -15.84
C THR A 158 24.34 5.69 -14.98
N GLY A 159 23.84 6.76 -15.62
CA GLY A 159 23.00 7.75 -14.94
C GLY A 159 21.68 7.15 -14.43
N PRO A 160 20.81 7.94 -13.76
CA PRO A 160 19.61 7.42 -13.10
C PRO A 160 18.67 6.62 -14.01
N THR A 161 18.59 5.30 -13.82
CA THR A 161 17.76 4.41 -14.66
C THR A 161 16.35 4.20 -14.07
N PRO A 162 15.35 3.85 -14.91
CA PRO A 162 14.03 3.45 -14.41
C PRO A 162 14.08 2.21 -13.49
N ALA A 163 14.99 1.28 -13.73
CA ALA A 163 15.18 0.08 -12.91
C ALA A 163 15.71 0.44 -11.51
N GLN A 164 16.70 1.32 -11.43
CA GLN A 164 17.20 1.88 -10.17
C GLN A 164 16.09 2.54 -9.36
N ARG A 165 15.25 3.38 -10.00
CA ARG A 165 14.12 4.02 -9.30
C ARG A 165 13.09 3.00 -8.81
N ALA A 166 12.71 2.03 -9.65
CA ALA A 166 11.75 1.00 -9.28
C ALA A 166 12.23 0.12 -8.12
N LEU A 167 13.51 -0.30 -8.14
CA LEU A 167 14.10 -1.04 -7.02
C LEU A 167 14.12 -0.17 -5.75
N GLY A 168 14.56 1.09 -5.86
CA GLY A 168 14.58 2.04 -4.75
C GLY A 168 13.20 2.20 -4.09
N ASP A 169 12.16 2.44 -4.88
CA ASP A 169 10.79 2.59 -4.39
C ASP A 169 10.27 1.32 -3.69
N VAL A 170 10.63 0.12 -4.18
CA VAL A 170 10.28 -1.14 -3.51
C VAL A 170 10.98 -1.26 -2.16
N LEU A 171 12.28 -0.99 -2.10
CA LEU A 171 13.07 -1.08 -0.86
C LEU A 171 12.62 -0.03 0.17
N ASP A 172 12.32 1.19 -0.29
CA ASP A 172 11.74 2.25 0.55
C ASP A 172 10.37 1.82 1.10
N GLY A 173 9.54 1.13 0.31
CA GLY A 173 8.26 0.60 0.76
C GLY A 173 8.38 -0.45 1.88
N TYR A 174 9.36 -1.35 1.80
CA TYR A 174 9.64 -2.28 2.92
C TYR A 174 10.09 -1.51 4.17
N ARG A 175 10.96 -0.50 4.01
CA ARG A 175 11.43 0.33 5.14
C ARG A 175 10.31 1.14 5.77
N ALA A 176 9.39 1.68 4.98
CA ALA A 176 8.24 2.45 5.47
C ALA A 176 7.27 1.61 6.32
N LEU A 177 7.31 0.28 6.18
CA LEU A 177 6.55 -0.68 6.97
C LEU A 177 7.37 -1.34 8.09
N ASP A 178 8.53 -0.76 8.43
CA ASP A 178 9.45 -1.24 9.48
C ASP A 178 9.93 -2.69 9.27
N LEU A 179 10.02 -3.16 8.02
CA LEU A 179 10.55 -4.48 7.71
C LEU A 179 12.08 -4.46 7.63
N PRO A 180 12.78 -5.50 8.14
CA PRO A 180 14.25 -5.49 8.28
C PRO A 180 14.97 -5.80 6.95
N VAL A 181 14.84 -4.91 5.96
CA VAL A 181 15.33 -5.09 4.58
C VAL A 181 16.80 -5.51 4.49
N GLN A 182 17.67 -4.92 5.32
CA GLN A 182 19.11 -5.18 5.27
C GLN A 182 19.45 -6.67 5.42
N ALA A 183 18.73 -7.39 6.29
CA ALA A 183 18.99 -8.81 6.55
C ALA A 183 18.59 -9.71 5.36
N HIS A 184 17.85 -9.19 4.38
CA HIS A 184 17.28 -9.93 3.26
C HIS A 184 17.79 -9.44 1.90
N LEU A 185 18.87 -8.65 1.86
CA LEU A 185 19.47 -8.14 0.63
C LEU A 185 20.92 -8.58 0.46
N PRO A 186 21.40 -8.72 -0.79
CA PRO A 186 22.83 -8.76 -1.06
C PRO A 186 23.50 -7.44 -0.60
N GLU A 187 24.67 -7.55 0.02
CA GLU A 187 25.39 -6.40 0.59
C GLU A 187 25.65 -5.28 -0.44
N HIS A 188 25.96 -5.63 -1.69
CA HIS A 188 26.20 -4.65 -2.75
C HIS A 188 24.93 -3.86 -3.13
N ILE A 189 23.74 -4.49 -3.08
CA ILE A 189 22.46 -3.82 -3.29
C ILE A 189 22.15 -2.92 -2.10
N TRP A 190 22.38 -3.38 -0.86
CA TRP A 190 22.18 -2.57 0.34
C TRP A 190 23.07 -1.33 0.33
N ALA A 191 24.35 -1.49 0.00
CA ALA A 191 25.29 -0.38 -0.12
C ALA A 191 24.87 0.59 -1.23
N TRP A 192 24.41 0.08 -2.38
CA TRP A 192 23.86 0.92 -3.46
C TRP A 192 22.62 1.68 -3.01
N HIS A 193 21.67 1.03 -2.31
CA HIS A 193 20.45 1.66 -1.79
C HIS A 193 20.81 2.78 -0.82
N CYS A 194 21.67 2.53 0.16
CA CYS A 194 22.12 3.54 1.14
C CYS A 194 22.78 4.77 0.49
N ARG A 195 23.50 4.61 -0.63
CA ARG A 195 24.11 5.74 -1.35
C ARG A 195 23.09 6.58 -2.12
N ASN A 196 22.02 5.96 -2.60
CA ASN A 196 21.05 6.57 -3.52
C ASN A 196 19.72 6.97 -2.84
N SER A 197 19.44 6.45 -1.65
CA SER A 197 18.29 6.84 -0.85
C SER A 197 18.50 8.22 -0.25
N TYR A 198 17.72 9.19 -0.71
CA TYR A 198 17.70 10.55 -0.16
C TYR A 198 16.85 10.71 1.12
N ALA A 199 16.29 9.64 1.69
CA ALA A 199 15.59 9.62 2.98
C ALA A 199 15.79 8.23 3.63
N LEU A 200 16.15 8.04 4.89
CA LEU A 200 15.87 8.78 6.13
C LEU A 200 17.16 8.86 6.98
N LEU A 201 17.84 10.00 6.97
CA LEU A 201 18.69 10.35 8.11
C LEU A 201 17.73 10.68 9.27
N PRO A 202 17.87 10.08 10.46
CA PRO A 202 17.14 10.57 11.62
C PRO A 202 17.53 12.03 11.82
N ALA A 203 16.52 12.90 11.97
CA ALA A 203 16.77 14.24 12.50
C ALA A 203 17.54 14.08 13.81
N ARG A 204 18.71 14.73 13.89
CA ARG A 204 19.52 14.80 15.10
C ARG A 204 18.76 15.46 16.25
#